data_AF-A0A151IR03-F1
#
_entry.id   AF-A0A151IR03-F1
#
_cell.length_a   1.000
_cell.length_b   1.000
_cell.length_c   1.000
_cell.angle_alpha   90.00
_cell.angle_beta   90.00
_cell.angle_gamma   90.00
#
_symmetry.space_group_name_H-M   'P 1'
#
loop_
_entity.id
_entity.type
_entity.pdbx_description
1 polymer ?
#
loop_
_entity_poly.entity_id
_entity_poly.type
_entity_poly.pdbx_seq_one_letter_code
_entity_poly.pdbx_strand_id
1 'polypeptide(L)'
;MEKLHSCRTYEVSKIVTLPFINNPPSDYDTIFTSLAEAAKQCQKLDQKVGFVTFDQPLYFKAREILASIDPQNDPHNLSSIIVRLGGFHLLMSFLGAVGFIMEGSGLKEAFCEIYAENSPDKALTGHAYARAVRGHFLVQLALSQLIFSSTDFTDTEKSRLDALDVGTENFEVLLHHEDFKVIKQKFLQQLKSLQRRGPTTKLWMQY
;
A
#
# COMPACT_ATOMS: atom_id res chain seq x y z
N MET A 1 12.43 10.86 -12.66
CA MET A 1 13.17 9.98 -11.70
C MET A 1 14.67 9.94 -12.01
N GLU A 2 15.12 9.52 -13.19
CA GLU A 2 16.57 9.47 -13.51
C GLU A 2 17.28 10.84 -13.47
N LYS A 3 16.68 11.88 -14.06
CA LYS A 3 17.25 13.25 -14.00
C LYS A 3 17.36 13.84 -12.59
N LEU A 4 16.49 13.42 -11.66
CA LEU A 4 16.51 13.91 -10.27
C LEU A 4 17.65 13.32 -9.43
N HIS A 5 18.18 12.17 -9.84
CA HIS A 5 19.18 11.41 -9.09
C HIS A 5 20.57 11.42 -9.73
N SER A 6 20.73 12.02 -10.93
CA SER A 6 21.99 11.99 -11.69
C SER A 6 23.18 12.62 -10.96
N CYS A 7 22.93 13.56 -10.05
CA CYS A 7 23.97 14.24 -9.26
C CYS A 7 24.09 13.72 -7.82
N ARG A 8 23.39 12.64 -7.46
CA ARG A 8 23.44 12.05 -6.12
C ARG A 8 24.34 10.81 -6.13
N THR A 9 25.18 10.67 -5.12
CA THR A 9 25.90 9.43 -4.84
C THR A 9 24.91 8.29 -4.65
N TYR A 10 25.12 7.19 -5.36
CA TYR A 10 24.29 5.99 -5.27
C TYR A 10 25.17 4.75 -5.05
N GLU A 11 24.59 3.74 -4.41
CA GLU A 11 25.20 2.42 -4.31
C GLU A 11 24.65 1.52 -5.43
N VAL A 12 25.53 0.73 -6.05
CA VAL A 12 25.13 -0.22 -7.09
C VAL A 12 24.61 -1.50 -6.42
N SER A 13 23.35 -1.82 -6.64
CA SER A 13 22.79 -3.12 -6.28
C SER A 13 22.92 -4.11 -7.44
N LYS A 14 23.06 -5.39 -7.11
CA LYS A 14 23.09 -6.49 -8.09
C LYS A 14 21.96 -7.46 -7.80
N ILE A 15 21.20 -7.81 -8.83
CA ILE A 15 20.22 -8.90 -8.75
C ILE A 15 20.96 -10.20 -9.08
N VAL A 16 20.87 -11.17 -8.16
CA VAL A 16 21.47 -12.50 -8.32
C VAL A 16 20.37 -13.53 -8.23
N THR A 17 20.27 -14.39 -9.23
CA THR A 17 19.37 -15.54 -9.22
C THR A 17 20.00 -16.69 -8.43
N LEU A 18 19.26 -17.22 -7.46
CA LEU A 18 19.68 -18.41 -6.73
C LEU A 18 19.29 -19.69 -7.49
N PRO A 19 19.93 -20.83 -7.21
CA PRO A 19 19.58 -22.12 -7.82
C PRO A 19 18.11 -22.48 -7.59
N PHE A 20 17.52 -23.18 -8.56
CA PHE A 20 16.16 -23.70 -8.43
C PHE A 20 16.10 -24.86 -7.43
N ILE A 21 15.05 -24.88 -6.62
CA ILE A 21 14.70 -26.05 -5.80
C ILE A 21 13.70 -26.88 -6.60
N ASN A 22 14.12 -28.07 -7.03
CA ASN A 22 13.31 -28.94 -7.86
C ASN A 22 12.38 -29.84 -7.01
N ASN A 23 11.45 -29.23 -6.30
CA ASN A 23 10.40 -29.89 -5.51
C ASN A 23 9.12 -29.03 -5.51
N PRO A 24 7.95 -29.60 -5.14
CA PRO A 24 6.72 -28.83 -5.04
C PRO A 24 6.87 -27.63 -4.08
N PRO A 25 6.50 -26.41 -4.48
CA PRO A 25 6.73 -25.20 -3.69
C PRO A 25 5.93 -25.16 -2.38
N SER A 26 4.83 -25.91 -2.32
CA SER A 26 3.96 -25.99 -1.15
C SER A 26 4.47 -26.92 -0.07
N ASP A 27 5.52 -27.71 -0.32
CA ASP A 27 6.05 -28.66 0.66
C ASP A 27 6.89 -27.93 1.71
N TYR A 28 6.76 -28.33 2.98
CA TYR A 28 7.52 -27.69 4.08
C TYR A 28 9.03 -27.79 3.85
N ASP A 29 9.52 -28.92 3.35
CA ASP A 29 10.94 -29.12 3.05
C ASP A 29 11.45 -28.16 1.97
N THR A 30 10.63 -27.86 0.96
CA THR A 30 10.96 -26.89 -0.09
C THR A 30 11.05 -25.47 0.46
N ILE A 31 10.09 -25.09 1.30
CA ILE A 31 10.06 -23.76 1.94
C ILE A 31 11.24 -23.63 2.91
N PHE A 32 11.50 -24.66 3.72
CA PHE A 32 12.65 -24.71 4.63
C PHE A 32 13.97 -24.56 3.88
N THR A 33 14.16 -25.34 2.80
CA THR A 33 15.36 -25.27 1.96
C THR A 33 15.55 -23.86 1.40
N SER A 34 14.47 -23.21 0.95
CA SER A 34 14.49 -21.83 0.46
C SER A 34 14.96 -20.84 1.54
N LEU A 35 14.43 -20.97 2.77
CA LEU A 35 14.79 -20.13 3.91
C LEU A 35 16.25 -20.34 4.33
N ALA A 36 16.71 -21.60 4.39
CA ALA A 36 18.07 -21.95 4.77
C ALA A 36 19.09 -21.44 3.73
N GLU A 37 18.79 -21.56 2.43
CA GLU A 37 19.66 -20.99 1.39
C GLU A 37 19.66 -19.46 1.46
N ALA A 38 18.52 -18.80 1.73
CA ALA A 38 18.48 -17.35 1.94
C ALA A 38 19.35 -16.92 3.13
N ALA A 39 19.28 -17.62 4.27
CA ALA A 39 20.09 -17.33 5.46
C ALA A 39 21.58 -17.48 5.19
N LYS A 40 21.96 -18.55 4.50
CA LYS A 40 23.34 -18.79 4.06
C LYS A 40 23.86 -17.70 3.13
N GLN A 41 23.02 -17.19 2.21
CA GLN A 41 23.42 -16.08 1.33
C GLN A 41 23.58 -14.77 2.12
N CYS A 42 22.70 -14.51 3.10
CA CYS A 42 22.86 -13.36 3.98
C CYS A 42 24.18 -13.42 4.74
N GLN A 43 24.53 -14.59 5.30
CA GLN A 43 25.81 -14.80 5.98
C GLN A 43 27.02 -14.54 5.06
N LYS A 44 27.00 -15.03 3.81
CA LYS A 44 28.09 -14.79 2.85
C LYS A 44 28.29 -13.32 2.49
N LEU A 45 27.24 -12.51 2.64
CA LEU A 45 27.22 -11.09 2.32
C LEU A 45 27.34 -10.21 3.56
N ASP A 46 27.66 -10.79 4.72
CA ASP A 46 27.68 -10.12 6.03
C ASP A 46 26.38 -9.36 6.37
N GLN A 47 25.25 -9.84 5.83
CA GLN A 47 23.93 -9.31 6.11
C GLN A 47 23.38 -9.94 7.38
N LYS A 48 23.08 -9.09 8.37
CA LYS A 48 22.53 -9.50 9.66
C LYS A 48 21.09 -10.03 9.56
N VAL A 49 20.33 -9.55 8.58
CA VAL A 49 18.91 -9.86 8.42
C VAL A 49 18.60 -10.09 6.95
N GLY A 50 17.93 -11.21 6.65
CA GLY A 50 17.41 -11.53 5.33
C GLY A 50 15.90 -11.38 5.26
N PHE A 51 15.39 -10.69 4.25
CA PHE A 51 13.95 -10.62 3.98
C PHE A 51 13.58 -11.61 2.88
N VAL A 52 12.65 -12.51 3.18
CA VAL A 52 12.14 -13.48 2.19
C VAL A 52 10.64 -13.26 2.01
N THR A 53 10.22 -13.06 0.77
CA THR A 53 8.80 -12.86 0.44
C THR A 53 8.19 -14.12 -0.13
N PHE A 54 7.01 -14.49 0.35
CA PHE A 54 6.25 -15.63 -0.13
C PHE A 54 4.82 -15.25 -0.49
N ASP A 55 4.23 -15.93 -1.47
CA ASP A 55 2.79 -15.85 -1.71
C ASP A 55 2.01 -16.33 -0.48
N GLN A 56 0.75 -15.90 -0.36
CA GLN A 56 -0.04 -16.06 0.86
C GLN A 56 -0.05 -17.48 1.45
N PRO A 57 -0.27 -18.57 0.68
CA PRO A 57 -0.27 -19.92 1.24
C PRO A 57 1.11 -20.35 1.77
N LEU A 58 2.18 -19.95 1.09
CA LEU A 58 3.56 -20.31 1.45
C LEU A 58 4.05 -19.48 2.64
N TYR A 59 3.62 -18.23 2.73
CA TYR A 59 3.93 -17.34 3.84
C TYR A 59 3.52 -17.92 5.19
N PHE A 60 2.31 -18.51 5.28
CA PHE A 60 1.85 -19.13 6.53
C PHE A 60 2.74 -20.30 6.95
N LYS A 61 3.08 -21.19 6.02
CA LYS A 61 4.00 -22.31 6.29
C LYS A 61 5.40 -21.83 6.68
N ALA A 62 5.91 -20.80 6.00
CA ALA A 62 7.20 -20.21 6.32
C ALA A 62 7.19 -19.59 7.74
N ARG A 63 6.09 -18.96 8.15
CA ARG A 63 5.91 -18.44 9.52
C ARG A 63 5.92 -19.56 10.56
N GLU A 64 5.27 -20.69 10.28
CA GLU A 64 5.26 -21.87 11.17
C GLU A 64 6.65 -22.48 11.32
N ILE A 65 7.42 -22.59 10.23
CA ILE A 65 8.81 -23.04 10.24
C ILE A 65 9.63 -22.13 11.16
N LEU A 66 9.57 -20.81 10.95
CA LEU A 66 10.35 -19.87 11.76
C LEU A 66 9.91 -19.83 13.24
N ALA A 67 8.63 -20.05 13.52
CA ALA A 67 8.13 -20.12 14.89
C ALA A 67 8.58 -21.39 15.63
N SER A 68 9.03 -22.41 14.90
CA SER A 68 9.47 -23.70 15.43
C SER A 68 10.99 -23.80 15.62
N ILE A 69 11.74 -22.72 15.36
CA ILE A 69 13.20 -22.67 15.56
C ILE A 69 13.50 -22.70 17.05
N ASP A 70 14.47 -23.53 17.45
CA ASP A 70 15.12 -23.44 18.76
C ASP A 70 16.23 -22.37 18.72
N PRO A 71 16.11 -21.24 19.44
CA PRO A 71 17.13 -20.20 19.45
C PRO A 71 18.50 -20.68 19.98
N GLN A 72 18.54 -21.77 20.74
CA GLN A 72 19.77 -22.36 21.25
C GLN A 72 20.40 -23.36 20.27
N ASN A 73 19.67 -23.76 19.23
CA ASN A 73 20.09 -24.75 18.25
C ASN A 73 19.55 -24.40 16.85
N ASP A 74 20.09 -23.32 16.27
CA ASP A 74 19.76 -22.81 14.93
C ASP A 74 20.94 -22.99 13.95
N PRO A 75 21.22 -24.23 13.48
CA PRO A 75 22.37 -24.51 12.63
C PRO A 75 22.29 -23.84 11.25
N HIS A 76 21.10 -23.39 10.84
CA HIS A 76 20.85 -22.74 9.56
C HIS A 76 20.73 -21.21 9.67
N ASN A 77 20.88 -20.65 10.89
CA ASN A 77 20.75 -19.23 11.16
C ASN A 77 19.42 -18.63 10.65
N LEU A 78 18.33 -19.41 10.75
CA LEU A 78 17.00 -18.98 10.34
C LEU A 78 16.44 -17.85 11.22
N SER A 79 16.98 -17.67 12.43
CA SER A 79 16.71 -16.51 13.29
C SER A 79 17.08 -15.17 12.64
N SER A 80 17.97 -15.17 11.64
CA SER A 80 18.29 -14.00 10.82
C SER A 80 17.25 -13.70 9.74
N ILE A 81 16.30 -14.59 9.49
CA ILE A 81 15.32 -14.45 8.40
C ILE A 81 14.02 -13.84 8.91
N ILE A 82 13.53 -12.83 8.19
CA ILE A 82 12.21 -12.25 8.36
C ILE A 82 11.39 -12.53 7.10
N VAL A 83 10.40 -13.40 7.24
CA VAL A 83 9.44 -13.65 6.16
C VAL A 83 8.42 -12.54 6.05
N ARG A 84 8.03 -12.20 4.82
CA ARG A 84 7.00 -11.21 4.50
C ARG A 84 6.03 -11.79 3.49
N LEU A 85 4.79 -11.31 3.53
CA LEU A 85 3.83 -11.60 2.48
C LEU A 85 4.30 -10.94 1.17
N GLY A 86 4.18 -11.65 0.06
CA GLY A 86 4.52 -11.15 -1.27
C GLY A 86 3.80 -9.85 -1.55
N GLY A 87 4.49 -8.88 -2.15
CA GLY A 87 4.00 -7.50 -2.29
C GLY A 87 2.62 -7.41 -2.94
N PHE A 88 2.35 -8.25 -3.95
CA PHE A 88 1.04 -8.31 -4.59
C PHE A 88 -0.06 -8.82 -3.64
N HIS A 89 0.19 -9.91 -2.92
CA HIS A 89 -0.73 -10.43 -1.92
C HIS A 89 -0.96 -9.46 -0.77
N LEU A 90 0.08 -8.77 -0.31
CA LEU A 90 -0.03 -7.72 0.70
C LEU A 90 -0.98 -6.61 0.25
N LEU A 91 -0.83 -6.13 -0.99
CA LEU A 91 -1.71 -5.11 -1.56
C LEU A 91 -3.15 -5.62 -1.69
N MET A 92 -3.36 -6.84 -2.19
CA MET A 92 -4.70 -7.43 -2.25
C MET A 92 -5.34 -7.55 -0.87
N SER A 93 -4.60 -8.02 0.14
CA SER A 93 -5.09 -8.10 1.53
C SER A 93 -5.43 -6.73 2.11
N PHE A 94 -4.61 -5.71 1.82
CA PHE A 94 -4.88 -4.33 2.23
C PHE A 94 -6.18 -3.80 1.61
N LEU A 95 -6.37 -3.97 0.30
CA LEU A 95 -7.59 -3.58 -0.40
C LEU A 95 -8.82 -4.31 0.13
N GLY A 96 -8.68 -5.61 0.40
CA GLY A 96 -9.72 -6.41 1.05
C GLY A 96 -10.08 -5.90 2.46
N ALA A 97 -9.09 -5.48 3.24
CA ALA A 97 -9.31 -4.90 4.57
C ALA A 97 -10.06 -3.55 4.50
N VAL A 98 -9.77 -2.71 3.50
CA VAL A 98 -10.54 -1.48 3.25
C VAL A 98 -12.01 -1.82 2.96
N GLY A 99 -12.26 -2.77 2.06
CA GLY A 99 -13.62 -3.23 1.75
C GLY A 99 -14.35 -3.77 2.96
N PHE A 100 -13.68 -4.54 3.82
CA PHE A 100 -14.24 -5.07 5.07
C PHE A 100 -14.57 -3.96 6.08
N ILE A 101 -13.66 -3.00 6.30
CA ILE A 101 -13.88 -1.87 7.22
C ILE A 101 -15.02 -0.97 6.73
N MET A 102 -15.15 -0.83 5.40
CA MET A 102 -16.16 0.02 4.76
C MET A 102 -17.47 -0.73 4.46
N GLU A 103 -17.65 -1.96 4.94
CA GLU A 103 -18.88 -2.70 4.74
C GLU A 103 -20.10 -1.95 5.33
N GLY A 104 -21.18 -1.85 4.55
CA GLY A 104 -22.38 -1.12 4.94
C GLY A 104 -22.24 0.42 4.94
N SER A 105 -21.10 0.97 4.54
CA SER A 105 -20.88 2.43 4.52
C SER A 105 -21.45 3.16 3.30
N GLY A 106 -21.89 2.43 2.26
CA GLY A 106 -22.18 3.00 0.94
C GLY A 106 -21.06 2.80 -0.10
N LEU A 107 -19.90 2.25 0.29
CA LEU A 107 -18.76 2.08 -0.63
C LEU A 107 -19.07 1.13 -1.78
N LYS A 108 -19.83 0.06 -1.52
CA LYS A 108 -20.22 -0.90 -2.55
C LYS A 108 -21.11 -0.25 -3.60
N GLU A 109 -22.05 0.58 -3.16
CA GLU A 109 -22.95 1.36 -3.98
C GLU A 109 -22.15 2.36 -4.84
N ALA A 110 -21.18 3.07 -4.25
CA ALA A 110 -20.27 3.93 -5.01
C ALA A 110 -19.45 3.16 -6.06
N PHE A 111 -19.05 1.91 -5.77
CA PHE A 111 -18.39 1.05 -6.76
C PHE A 111 -19.35 0.57 -7.86
N CYS A 112 -20.64 0.39 -7.57
CA CYS A 112 -21.66 0.06 -8.58
C CYS A 112 -21.88 1.19 -9.60
N GLU A 113 -21.62 2.45 -9.23
CA GLU A 113 -21.65 3.58 -10.18
C GLU A 113 -20.49 3.53 -11.20
N ILE A 114 -19.39 2.85 -10.85
CA ILE A 114 -18.19 2.71 -11.70
C ILE A 114 -18.26 1.42 -12.52
N TYR A 115 -18.80 0.36 -11.94
CA TYR A 115 -18.79 -0.99 -12.49
C TYR A 115 -20.18 -1.62 -12.48
N ALA A 116 -20.49 -2.43 -13.48
CA ALA A 116 -21.74 -3.21 -13.51
C ALA A 116 -21.91 -4.11 -12.27
N GLU A 117 -23.17 -4.38 -11.92
CA GLU A 117 -23.58 -5.21 -10.79
C GLU A 117 -22.76 -6.52 -10.68
N ASN A 118 -22.47 -6.96 -9.46
CA ASN A 118 -21.61 -8.11 -9.10
C ASN A 118 -20.10 -7.93 -9.34
N SER A 119 -19.66 -6.90 -10.07
CA SER A 119 -18.22 -6.59 -10.21
C SER A 119 -17.57 -6.04 -8.94
N PRO A 120 -18.25 -5.22 -8.11
CA PRO A 120 -17.66 -4.65 -6.89
C PRO A 120 -17.21 -5.69 -5.86
N ASP A 121 -17.91 -6.83 -5.73
CA ASP A 121 -17.62 -7.81 -4.67
C ASP A 121 -16.19 -8.37 -4.74
N LYS A 122 -15.72 -8.68 -5.95
CA LYS A 122 -14.34 -9.14 -6.16
C LYS A 122 -13.32 -8.01 -5.96
N ALA A 123 -13.70 -6.76 -6.22
CA ALA A 123 -12.83 -5.62 -6.03
C ALA A 123 -12.68 -5.27 -4.53
N LEU A 124 -13.79 -5.25 -3.79
CA LEU A 124 -13.83 -4.95 -2.36
C LEU A 124 -13.20 -6.05 -1.49
N THR A 125 -13.13 -7.28 -1.99
CA THR A 125 -12.35 -8.37 -1.35
C THR A 125 -10.87 -8.35 -1.76
N GLY A 126 -10.43 -7.40 -2.59
CA GLY A 126 -9.05 -7.28 -3.06
C GLY A 126 -8.64 -8.26 -4.16
N HIS A 127 -9.48 -9.25 -4.49
CA HIS A 127 -9.19 -10.29 -5.48
C HIS A 127 -9.18 -9.78 -6.93
N ALA A 128 -9.82 -8.66 -7.22
CA ALA A 128 -9.75 -7.97 -8.51
C ALA A 128 -8.88 -6.71 -8.41
N TYR A 129 -7.58 -6.89 -8.13
CA TYR A 129 -6.62 -5.81 -7.84
C TYR A 129 -6.76 -4.57 -8.73
N ALA A 130 -6.69 -4.72 -10.07
CA ALA A 130 -6.73 -3.56 -10.98
C ALA A 130 -8.06 -2.78 -10.87
N ARG A 131 -9.18 -3.48 -10.68
CA ARG A 131 -10.50 -2.86 -10.48
C ARG A 131 -10.63 -2.22 -9.11
N ALA A 132 -10.09 -2.88 -8.07
CA ALA A 132 -10.06 -2.35 -6.72
C ALA A 132 -9.29 -1.02 -6.68
N VAL A 133 -8.05 -1.01 -7.18
CA VAL A 133 -7.22 0.20 -7.26
C VAL A 133 -7.96 1.32 -7.99
N ARG A 134 -8.42 1.07 -9.22
CA ARG A 134 -9.15 2.09 -10.00
C ARG A 134 -10.41 2.57 -9.27
N GLY A 135 -11.18 1.67 -8.68
CA GLY A 135 -12.41 2.00 -7.95
C GLY A 135 -12.12 2.90 -6.76
N HIS A 136 -11.13 2.55 -5.93
CA HIS A 136 -10.77 3.34 -4.77
C HIS A 136 -10.29 4.75 -5.13
N PHE A 137 -9.46 4.88 -6.17
CA PHE A 137 -9.00 6.18 -6.65
C PHE A 137 -10.14 7.06 -7.19
N LEU A 138 -11.08 6.49 -7.95
CA LEU A 138 -12.23 7.22 -8.48
C LEU A 138 -13.17 7.67 -7.37
N VAL A 139 -13.45 6.81 -6.39
CA VAL A 139 -14.25 7.18 -5.21
C VAL A 139 -13.55 8.30 -4.43
N GLN A 140 -12.24 8.21 -4.22
CA GLN A 140 -11.49 9.24 -3.48
C GLN A 140 -11.46 10.58 -4.22
N LEU A 141 -11.36 10.55 -5.55
CA LEU A 141 -11.48 11.73 -6.40
C LEU A 141 -12.87 12.36 -6.27
N ALA A 142 -13.93 11.57 -6.42
CA ALA A 142 -15.30 12.05 -6.31
C ALA A 142 -15.60 12.62 -4.93
N LEU A 143 -15.16 11.95 -3.86
CA LEU A 143 -15.29 12.42 -2.48
C LEU A 143 -14.55 13.76 -2.29
N SER A 144 -13.32 13.84 -2.78
CA SER A 144 -12.55 15.09 -2.74
C SER A 144 -13.29 16.23 -3.45
N GLN A 145 -13.77 16.01 -4.67
CA GLN A 145 -14.52 17.00 -5.45
C GLN A 145 -15.79 17.46 -4.73
N LEU A 146 -16.54 16.55 -4.10
CA LEU A 146 -17.72 16.89 -3.30
C LEU A 146 -17.35 17.78 -2.10
N ILE A 147 -16.26 17.44 -1.39
CA ILE A 147 -15.80 18.23 -0.23
C ILE A 147 -15.32 19.61 -0.70
N PHE A 148 -14.51 19.68 -1.75
CA PHE A 148 -14.05 20.94 -2.35
C PHE A 148 -15.23 21.82 -2.77
N SER A 149 -16.24 21.24 -3.43
CA SER A 149 -17.44 21.97 -3.86
C SER A 149 -18.29 22.46 -2.69
N SER A 150 -18.26 21.76 -1.56
CA SER A 150 -18.97 22.15 -0.33
C SER A 150 -18.19 23.14 0.55
N THR A 151 -16.94 23.44 0.22
CA THR A 151 -16.08 24.34 0.99
C THR A 151 -16.23 25.77 0.47
N ASP A 152 -16.25 26.74 1.38
CA ASP A 152 -16.40 28.16 1.05
C ASP A 152 -15.08 28.77 0.54
N PHE A 153 -14.76 28.43 -0.72
CA PHE A 153 -13.65 29.00 -1.46
C PHE A 153 -14.08 30.21 -2.29
N THR A 154 -13.28 31.28 -2.25
CA THR A 154 -13.44 32.42 -3.15
C THR A 154 -13.11 32.01 -4.59
N ASP A 155 -13.58 32.77 -5.57
CA ASP A 155 -13.28 32.49 -6.99
C ASP A 155 -11.76 32.54 -7.26
N THR A 156 -11.05 33.43 -6.55
CA THR A 156 -9.58 33.51 -6.61
C THR A 156 -8.89 32.27 -6.06
N GLU A 157 -9.42 31.65 -5.00
CA GLU A 157 -8.88 30.40 -4.43
C GLU A 157 -9.15 29.22 -5.37
N LYS A 158 -10.34 29.16 -5.99
CA LYS A 158 -10.69 28.12 -6.97
C LYS A 158 -9.80 28.19 -8.21
N SER A 159 -9.64 29.36 -8.82
CA SER A 159 -8.77 29.51 -10.00
C SER A 159 -7.31 29.12 -9.72
N ARG A 160 -6.84 29.31 -8.47
CA ARG A 160 -5.49 28.88 -8.07
C ARG A 160 -5.36 27.36 -7.93
N LEU A 161 -6.40 26.69 -7.43
CA LEU A 161 -6.46 25.24 -7.40
C LEU A 161 -6.48 24.67 -8.82
N ASP A 162 -7.25 25.27 -9.73
CA ASP A 162 -7.31 24.84 -11.14
C ASP A 162 -5.98 25.05 -11.88
N ALA A 163 -5.22 26.08 -11.50
CA ALA A 163 -3.90 26.35 -12.05
C ALA A 163 -2.76 25.51 -11.42
N LEU A 164 -3.07 24.68 -10.40
CA LEU A 164 -2.07 23.88 -9.71
C LEU A 164 -1.64 22.69 -10.58
N ASP A 165 -0.40 22.76 -11.10
CA ASP A 165 0.21 21.64 -11.81
C ASP A 165 0.98 20.73 -10.83
N VAL A 166 0.36 19.58 -10.56
CA VAL A 166 0.87 18.53 -9.65
C VAL A 166 2.12 17.83 -10.23
N GLY A 167 2.42 18.02 -11.53
CA GLY A 167 3.57 17.42 -12.20
C GLY A 167 4.88 18.23 -12.11
N THR A 168 4.87 19.40 -11.46
CA THR A 168 6.03 20.31 -11.44
C THR A 168 7.08 19.94 -10.39
N GLU A 169 8.36 20.19 -10.70
CA GLU A 169 9.48 19.98 -9.77
C GLU A 169 9.39 20.87 -8.51
N ASN A 170 8.57 21.92 -8.53
CA ASN A 170 8.38 22.89 -7.45
C ASN A 170 7.07 22.70 -6.67
N PHE A 171 6.41 21.54 -6.79
CA PHE A 171 5.11 21.29 -6.14
C PHE A 171 5.15 21.53 -4.62
N GLU A 172 6.21 21.10 -3.92
CA GLU A 172 6.36 21.37 -2.48
C GLU A 172 6.43 22.88 -2.18
N VAL A 173 7.18 23.64 -2.98
CA VAL A 173 7.32 25.10 -2.81
C VAL A 173 5.97 25.80 -3.01
N LEU A 174 5.22 25.38 -4.03
CA LEU A 174 3.86 25.84 -4.30
C LEU A 174 2.92 25.58 -3.11
N LEU A 175 2.95 24.38 -2.53
CA LEU A 175 2.12 24.02 -1.37
C LEU A 175 2.44 24.83 -0.10
N HIS A 176 3.66 25.35 0.03
CA HIS A 176 4.07 26.16 1.16
C HIS A 176 3.77 27.66 1.03
N HIS A 177 3.30 28.10 -0.15
CA HIS A 177 2.87 29.48 -0.36
C HIS A 177 1.68 29.82 0.56
N GLU A 178 1.62 31.06 1.07
CA GLU A 178 0.58 31.50 2.04
C GLU A 178 -0.84 31.25 1.52
N ASP A 179 -1.07 31.48 0.23
CA ASP A 179 -2.37 31.24 -0.40
C ASP A 179 -2.84 29.77 -0.26
N PHE A 180 -1.94 28.80 -0.41
CA PHE A 180 -2.27 27.38 -0.25
C PHE A 180 -2.40 26.97 1.21
N LYS A 181 -1.77 27.69 2.15
CA LYS A 181 -2.02 27.50 3.59
C LYS A 181 -3.45 27.85 3.95
N VAL A 182 -3.98 28.96 3.43
CA VAL A 182 -5.38 29.37 3.67
C VAL A 182 -6.35 28.35 3.08
N ILE A 183 -6.14 27.94 1.82
CA ILE A 183 -6.95 26.91 1.17
C ILE A 183 -6.94 25.61 1.98
N LYS A 184 -5.76 25.15 2.39
CA LYS A 184 -5.59 23.95 3.22
C LYS A 184 -6.32 24.06 4.54
N GLN A 185 -6.25 25.22 5.21
CA GLN A 185 -6.95 25.44 6.49
C GLN A 185 -8.46 25.36 6.32
N LYS A 186 -9.03 26.02 5.31
CA LYS A 186 -10.47 25.94 5.00
C LYS A 186 -10.92 24.50 4.72
N PHE A 187 -10.15 23.78 3.90
CA PHE A 187 -10.43 22.38 3.60
C PHE A 187 -10.40 21.50 4.86
N LEU A 188 -9.37 21.65 5.71
CA LEU A 188 -9.28 20.90 6.97
C LEU A 188 -10.39 21.25 7.97
N GLN A 189 -10.84 22.51 8.00
CA GLN A 189 -12.00 22.91 8.81
C GLN A 189 -13.28 22.26 8.30
N GLN A 190 -13.48 22.21 6.97
CA GLN A 190 -14.61 21.53 6.37
C GLN A 190 -14.61 20.04 6.69
N LEU A 191 -13.46 19.36 6.57
CA LEU A 191 -13.33 17.95 6.98
C LEU A 191 -13.75 17.74 8.44
N LYS A 192 -13.27 18.58 9.36
CA LYS A 192 -13.66 18.50 10.79
C LYS A 192 -15.16 18.73 11.01
N SER A 193 -15.77 19.64 10.25
CA SER A 193 -17.21 19.88 10.27
C SER A 193 -17.99 18.64 9.82
N LEU A 194 -17.59 18.04 8.70
CA LEU A 194 -18.22 16.84 8.14
C LEU A 194 -18.11 15.64 9.10
N GLN A 195 -16.96 15.42 9.73
CA GLN A 195 -16.75 14.33 10.70
C GLN A 195 -17.75 14.34 11.86
N ARG A 196 -18.31 15.52 12.21
CA ARG A 196 -19.28 15.66 13.31
C ARG A 196 -20.71 15.26 12.93
N ARG A 197 -21.00 15.04 11.64
CA ARG A 197 -22.35 14.71 11.15
C ARG A 197 -22.81 13.31 11.57
N GLY A 198 -21.88 12.39 11.79
CA GLY A 198 -22.19 11.06 12.29
C GLY A 198 -21.05 10.06 12.11
N PRO A 199 -21.21 8.84 12.66
CA PRO A 199 -20.19 7.80 12.57
C PRO A 199 -19.81 7.42 11.14
N THR A 200 -20.79 7.30 10.25
CA THR A 200 -20.56 6.95 8.83
C THR A 200 -19.75 8.02 8.12
N THR A 201 -20.09 9.31 8.28
CA THR A 201 -19.29 10.39 7.71
C THR A 201 -17.89 10.42 8.28
N LYS A 202 -17.73 10.19 9.59
CA LYS A 202 -16.41 10.09 10.21
C LYS A 202 -15.57 8.97 9.61
N LEU A 203 -16.16 7.81 9.34
CA LEU A 203 -15.50 6.69 8.66
C LEU A 203 -15.05 7.07 7.25
N TRP A 204 -15.93 7.69 6.46
CA TRP A 204 -15.61 8.19 5.12
C TRP A 204 -14.50 9.25 5.11
N MET A 205 -14.29 10.00 6.20
CA MET A 205 -13.18 10.96 6.29
C MET A 205 -11.83 10.29 6.64
N GLN A 206 -11.84 8.99 6.96
CA GLN A 206 -10.64 8.18 7.17
C GLN A 206 -10.28 7.31 5.95
N TYR A 207 -11.19 7.20 4.98
CA TYR A 207 -11.04 6.49 3.72
C TYR A 207 -10.05 7.22 2.79
#